data_AF-A0AB37WJ83-F1
#
_entry.id   AF-A0AB37WJ83-F1
#
_cell.length_a   1.000
_cell.length_b   1.000
_cell.length_c   1.000
_cell.angle_alpha   90.00
_cell.angle_beta   90.00
_cell.angle_gamma   90.00
#
_symmetry.space_group_name_H-M   'P 1'
#
loop_
_entity.id
_entity.type
_entity.pdbx_description
1 polymer ?
#
loop_
_entity_poly.entity_id
_entity_poly.type
_entity_poly.pdbx_seq_one_letter_code
_entity_poly.pdbx_strand_id
1 'polypeptide(L)'
;MRFNEDQPWDRWKVRAEQGRDAKMLRTCKKIYREAASVLYSKNTFKFDSYKLLSTFVSTIPPHRLASIRKVVLVITLFWNGCDGFIMWYRDLLPLLRGMQGLEEVCLRYRLRENNYVVHPCFSDFTLLEWLEEGKIPREYAIFYEMLEVQTGPRFGGMLFDRWAIGERRRIDMKK
;
A
#
# COMPACT_ATOMS: atom_id res chain seq x y z
N MET A 1 3.91 -24.44 44.27
CA MET A 1 4.69 -25.68 44.11
C MET A 1 4.25 -26.32 42.79
N ARG A 2 5.16 -26.35 41.82
CA ARG A 2 5.18 -27.10 40.53
C ARG A 2 3.92 -27.08 39.64
N PHE A 3 3.98 -26.28 38.58
CA PHE A 3 3.29 -26.56 37.32
C PHE A 3 3.86 -27.87 36.75
N ASN A 4 3.00 -28.86 36.52
CA ASN A 4 3.35 -30.06 35.77
C ASN A 4 3.32 -29.73 34.27
N GLU A 5 4.50 -29.61 33.69
CA GLU A 5 4.75 -29.65 32.25
C GLU A 5 4.69 -31.11 31.80
N ASP A 6 3.53 -31.61 31.36
CA ASP A 6 3.44 -32.83 30.55
C ASP A 6 2.12 -32.80 29.72
N GLN A 7 2.30 -32.96 28.41
CA GLN A 7 1.47 -32.47 27.30
C GLN A 7 0.05 -33.08 27.19
N PRO A 8 -0.87 -32.49 26.39
CA PRO A 8 -0.99 -32.96 25.00
C PRO A 8 -1.55 -31.89 24.02
N TRP A 9 -0.67 -31.10 23.39
CA TRP A 9 -0.99 -30.38 22.15
C TRP A 9 -1.14 -31.32 20.93
N ASP A 10 -0.95 -32.63 21.14
CA ASP A 10 -1.22 -33.74 20.22
C ASP A 10 -2.72 -33.97 19.90
N ARG A 11 -3.60 -33.06 20.34
CA ARG A 11 -5.04 -33.13 20.07
C ARG A 11 -5.42 -32.76 18.63
N TRP A 12 -4.47 -32.36 17.77
CA TRP A 12 -4.68 -32.22 16.34
C TRP A 12 -4.57 -33.56 15.62
N LYS A 13 -5.49 -34.47 15.97
CA LYS A 13 -5.91 -35.61 15.15
C LYS A 13 -6.47 -35.13 13.78
N VAL A 14 -5.65 -34.47 12.97
CA VAL A 14 -5.88 -34.23 11.54
C VAL A 14 -5.23 -35.38 10.76
N ARG A 15 -5.58 -36.63 11.12
CA ARG A 15 -5.21 -37.82 10.34
C ARG A 15 -6.36 -38.34 9.47
N ALA A 16 -7.57 -37.78 9.57
CA ALA A 16 -8.75 -38.33 8.88
C ALA A 16 -9.16 -37.61 7.58
N GLU A 17 -8.57 -36.45 7.22
CA GLU A 17 -8.94 -35.69 5.98
C GLU A 17 -7.77 -35.48 4.99
N GLN A 18 -6.59 -36.04 5.29
CA GLN A 18 -5.32 -35.76 4.60
C GLN A 18 -5.32 -36.03 3.08
N GLY A 19 -6.18 -36.91 2.56
CA GLY A 19 -6.23 -37.25 1.13
C GLY A 19 -7.00 -36.24 0.25
N ARG A 20 -8.14 -35.72 0.74
CA ARG A 20 -8.95 -34.74 -0.01
C ARG A 20 -8.36 -33.35 0.11
N ASP A 21 -7.90 -32.97 1.30
CA ASP A 21 -7.28 -31.67 1.54
C ASP A 21 -5.94 -31.55 0.82
N ALA A 22 -5.13 -32.62 0.79
CA ALA A 22 -3.91 -32.60 0.00
C ALA A 22 -4.20 -32.49 -1.51
N LYS A 23 -5.27 -33.10 -2.01
CA LYS A 23 -5.68 -32.96 -3.42
C LYS A 23 -6.14 -31.54 -3.72
N MET A 24 -6.97 -30.95 -2.87
CA MET A 24 -7.39 -29.56 -2.99
C MET A 24 -6.21 -28.59 -2.92
N LEU A 25 -5.31 -28.74 -1.95
CA LEU A 25 -4.12 -27.90 -1.81
C LEU A 25 -3.17 -28.02 -3.02
N ARG A 26 -3.00 -29.22 -3.60
CA ARG A 26 -2.23 -29.40 -4.84
C ARG A 26 -2.89 -28.67 -6.01
N THR A 27 -4.21 -28.78 -6.15
CA THR A 27 -4.96 -28.04 -7.17
C THR A 27 -4.84 -26.53 -6.97
N CYS A 28 -5.02 -26.02 -5.75
CA CYS A 28 -4.84 -24.61 -5.43
C CYS A 28 -3.41 -24.13 -5.73
N LYS A 29 -2.38 -24.92 -5.39
CA LYS A 29 -0.99 -24.60 -5.74
C LYS A 29 -0.77 -24.55 -7.24
N LYS A 30 -1.40 -25.45 -8.02
CA LYS A 30 -1.31 -25.47 -9.48
C LYS A 30 -1.98 -24.24 -10.09
N ILE A 31 -3.23 -23.96 -9.71
CA ILE A 31 -3.97 -22.75 -10.13
C ILE A 31 -3.17 -21.50 -9.78
N TYR A 32 -2.64 -21.42 -8.56
CA TYR A 32 -1.85 -20.27 -8.13
C TYR A 32 -0.55 -20.12 -8.94
N ARG A 33 0.12 -21.22 -9.31
CA ARG A 33 1.32 -21.15 -10.17
C ARG A 33 0.99 -20.64 -11.58
N GLU A 34 -0.12 -21.09 -12.14
CA GLU A 34 -0.57 -20.70 -13.48
C GLU A 34 -1.06 -19.25 -13.51
N ALA A 35 -1.79 -18.82 -12.47
CA ALA A 35 -2.39 -17.50 -12.40
C ALA A 35 -1.45 -16.42 -11.83
N ALA A 36 -0.41 -16.79 -11.07
CA ALA A 36 0.45 -15.82 -10.38
C ALA A 36 1.12 -14.82 -11.34
N SER A 37 1.57 -15.26 -12.52
CA SER A 37 2.20 -14.38 -13.49
C SER A 37 1.25 -13.25 -13.92
N VAL A 38 0.01 -13.59 -14.24
CA VAL A 38 -1.05 -12.62 -14.59
C VAL A 38 -1.44 -11.78 -13.37
N LEU A 39 -1.60 -12.41 -12.22
CA LEU A 39 -1.96 -11.72 -10.97
C LEU A 39 -1.00 -10.60 -10.64
N TYR A 40 0.31 -10.86 -10.64
CA TYR A 40 1.29 -9.85 -10.24
C TYR A 40 1.63 -8.86 -11.37
N SER A 41 1.64 -9.29 -12.64
CA SER A 41 2.07 -8.42 -13.74
C SER A 41 0.99 -7.51 -14.33
N LYS A 42 -0.29 -7.87 -14.20
CA LYS A 42 -1.40 -7.14 -14.83
C LYS A 42 -2.26 -6.35 -13.85
N ASN A 43 -2.18 -6.63 -12.55
CA ASN A 43 -3.01 -5.95 -11.56
C ASN A 43 -2.30 -4.77 -10.92
N THR A 44 -3.11 -3.82 -10.47
CA THR A 44 -2.69 -2.73 -9.61
C THR A 44 -2.91 -3.12 -8.16
N PHE A 45 -1.84 -3.12 -7.36
CA PHE A 45 -1.93 -3.45 -5.95
C PHE A 45 -2.18 -2.20 -5.13
N LYS A 46 -3.31 -2.17 -4.44
CA LYS A 46 -3.73 -1.03 -3.62
C LYS A 46 -3.55 -1.35 -2.15
N PHE A 47 -2.88 -0.47 -1.41
CA PHE A 47 -2.66 -0.60 0.02
C PHE A 47 -3.21 0.62 0.75
N ASP A 48 -4.02 0.40 1.78
CA ASP A 48 -4.59 1.46 2.62
C ASP A 48 -3.69 1.82 3.82
N SER A 49 -2.54 1.15 3.97
CA SER A 49 -1.52 1.51 4.95
C SER A 49 -0.15 0.95 4.58
N TYR A 50 0.90 1.58 5.08
CA TYR A 50 2.28 1.09 4.98
C TYR A 50 2.45 -0.33 5.55
N LYS A 51 1.78 -0.64 6.68
CA LYS A 51 1.86 -1.96 7.32
C LYS A 51 1.42 -3.08 6.37
N LEU A 52 0.32 -2.87 5.64
CA LEU A 52 -0.18 -3.84 4.67
C LEU A 52 0.78 -4.04 3.50
N LEU A 53 1.39 -2.97 2.99
CA LEU A 53 2.42 -3.05 1.97
C LEU A 53 3.63 -3.86 2.48
N SER A 54 4.13 -3.54 3.67
CA SER A 54 5.28 -4.22 4.28
C SER A 54 5.02 -5.71 4.46
N THR A 55 3.86 -6.09 5.02
CA THR A 55 3.46 -7.50 5.17
C THR A 55 3.31 -8.21 3.81
N PHE A 56 2.74 -7.52 2.82
CA PHE A 56 2.62 -8.06 1.47
C PHE A 56 3.99 -8.34 0.83
N VAL A 57 4.92 -7.39 0.94
CA VAL A 57 6.30 -7.57 0.45
C VAL A 57 6.99 -8.74 1.15
N SER A 58 6.81 -8.92 2.46
CA SER A 58 7.45 -10.03 3.19
C SER A 58 6.85 -11.41 2.88
N THR A 59 5.63 -11.48 2.32
CA THR A 59 4.91 -12.75 2.09
C THR A 59 5.04 -13.28 0.67
N ILE A 60 5.60 -12.49 -0.25
CA ILE A 60 5.68 -12.83 -1.67
C ILE A 60 7.12 -13.12 -2.08
N PRO A 61 7.37 -14.20 -2.84
CA PRO A 61 8.69 -14.49 -3.37
C PRO A 61 9.28 -13.34 -4.23
N PRO A 62 10.60 -13.08 -4.17
CA PRO A 62 11.23 -11.96 -4.89
C PRO A 62 10.93 -11.91 -6.39
N HIS A 63 10.95 -13.05 -7.09
CA HIS A 63 10.66 -13.12 -8.53
C HIS A 63 9.24 -12.65 -8.90
N ARG A 64 8.29 -12.74 -7.95
CA ARG A 64 6.90 -12.31 -8.16
C ARG A 64 6.71 -10.85 -7.81
N LEU A 65 7.38 -10.37 -6.76
CA LEU A 65 7.47 -8.94 -6.47
C LEU A 65 8.08 -8.18 -7.65
N ALA A 66 9.12 -8.73 -8.27
CA ALA A 66 9.73 -8.18 -9.47
C ALA A 66 8.79 -8.16 -10.69
N SER A 67 7.67 -8.88 -10.65
CA SER A 67 6.65 -8.83 -11.71
C SER A 67 5.64 -7.70 -11.51
N ILE A 68 5.57 -7.09 -10.33
CA ILE A 68 4.60 -6.04 -10.01
C ILE A 68 4.96 -4.75 -10.74
N ARG A 69 3.99 -4.20 -11.47
CA ARG A 69 4.18 -2.98 -12.28
C ARG A 69 3.57 -1.74 -11.65
N LYS A 70 2.45 -1.88 -10.92
CA LYS A 70 1.67 -0.75 -10.43
C LYS A 70 1.26 -0.90 -8.98
N VAL A 71 1.56 0.12 -8.18
CA VAL A 71 1.18 0.20 -6.76
C VAL A 71 0.42 1.50 -6.50
N VAL A 72 -0.66 1.40 -5.74
CA VAL A 72 -1.41 2.55 -5.21
C VAL A 72 -1.31 2.52 -3.70
N LEU A 73 -0.82 3.61 -3.11
CA LEU A 73 -0.75 3.80 -1.67
C LEU A 73 -1.80 4.83 -1.28
N VAL A 74 -2.76 4.44 -0.46
CA VAL A 74 -3.76 5.37 0.06
C VAL A 74 -3.26 6.00 1.34
N ILE A 75 -3.28 7.33 1.32
CA ILE A 75 -2.85 8.20 2.40
C ILE A 75 -4.12 8.83 2.95
N THR A 76 -4.55 8.41 4.14
CA THR A 76 -5.66 9.07 4.83
C THR A 76 -5.10 10.11 5.76
N LEU A 77 -5.44 11.37 5.53
CA LEU A 77 -5.00 12.47 6.37
C LEU A 77 -5.95 12.62 7.57
N PHE A 78 -5.39 12.76 8.77
CA PHE A 78 -6.11 12.93 10.04
C PHE A 78 -5.71 14.26 10.70
N TRP A 79 -6.52 14.72 11.65
CA TRP A 79 -6.27 15.95 12.40
C TRP A 79 -5.01 15.89 13.25
N ASN A 80 -4.23 16.97 13.21
CA ASN A 80 -2.93 17.21 13.87
C ASN A 80 -1.67 16.93 13.05
N GLY A 81 -1.78 16.86 11.73
CA GLY A 81 -0.60 16.73 10.91
C GLY A 81 0.07 15.35 11.05
N CYS A 82 0.90 15.09 10.08
CA CYS A 82 1.44 13.78 9.79
C CYS A 82 2.79 13.58 10.50
N ASP A 83 2.90 13.82 11.81
CA ASP A 83 4.18 13.77 12.54
C ASP A 83 4.84 12.38 12.47
N GLY A 84 4.06 11.30 12.33
CA GLY A 84 4.57 9.93 12.13
C GLY A 84 4.81 9.54 10.67
N PHE A 85 4.41 10.37 9.70
CA PHE A 85 4.31 9.98 8.29
C PHE A 85 5.64 10.04 7.57
N ILE A 86 6.43 11.11 7.75
CA ILE A 86 7.76 11.26 7.14
C ILE A 86 8.67 10.06 7.50
N MET A 87 8.54 9.52 8.71
CA MET A 87 9.25 8.32 9.14
C MET A 87 8.87 7.08 8.31
N TRP A 88 7.60 6.89 7.98
CA TRP A 88 7.14 5.73 7.20
C TRP A 88 7.62 5.78 5.73
N TYR A 89 7.90 6.97 5.19
CA TYR A 89 8.40 7.11 3.81
C TYR A 89 9.86 6.72 3.66
N ARG A 90 10.69 6.95 4.69
CA ARG A 90 12.07 6.44 4.68
C ARG A 90 12.09 4.93 4.52
N ASP A 91 11.13 4.24 5.13
CA ASP A 91 11.00 2.79 5.04
C ASP A 91 10.26 2.33 3.77
N LEU A 92 9.45 3.20 3.17
CA LEU A 92 8.76 2.90 1.91
C LEU A 92 9.73 2.70 0.74
N LEU A 93 10.73 3.58 0.59
CA LEU A 93 11.64 3.52 -0.57
C LEU A 93 12.40 2.18 -0.66
N PRO A 94 12.96 1.62 0.42
CA PRO A 94 13.52 0.27 0.42
C PRO A 94 12.52 -0.81 -0.04
N LEU A 95 11.25 -0.73 0.38
CA LEU A 95 10.23 -1.69 -0.02
C LEU A 95 9.94 -1.60 -1.53
N LEU A 96 9.83 -0.38 -2.06
CA LEU A 96 9.61 -0.16 -3.49
C LEU A 96 10.81 -0.62 -4.33
N ARG A 97 12.05 -0.43 -3.85
CA ARG A 97 13.26 -0.97 -4.50
C ARG A 97 13.27 -2.48 -4.61
N GLY A 98 12.63 -3.19 -3.68
CA GLY A 98 12.44 -4.64 -3.76
C GLY A 98 11.56 -5.07 -4.95
N MET A 99 10.77 -4.15 -5.52
CA MET A 99 9.92 -4.37 -6.68
C MET A 99 10.62 -3.89 -7.95
N GLN A 100 11.63 -4.63 -8.41
CA GLN A 100 12.46 -4.23 -9.56
C GLN A 100 11.67 -4.01 -10.87
N GLY A 101 10.46 -4.56 -10.99
CA GLY A 101 9.59 -4.36 -12.13
C GLY A 101 8.65 -3.16 -12.02
N LEU A 102 8.70 -2.41 -10.93
CA LEU A 102 7.77 -1.32 -10.67
C LEU A 102 7.90 -0.22 -11.72
N GLU A 103 6.79 0.12 -12.37
CA GLU A 103 6.71 1.16 -13.40
C GLU A 103 5.98 2.40 -12.86
N GLU A 104 5.03 2.19 -11.94
CA GLU A 104 4.09 3.21 -11.50
C GLU A 104 3.80 3.12 -10.00
N VAL A 105 3.97 4.25 -9.31
CA VAL A 105 3.51 4.44 -7.92
C VAL A 105 2.52 5.60 -7.89
N CYS A 106 1.33 5.36 -7.37
CA CYS A 106 0.32 6.40 -7.18
C CYS A 106 0.06 6.63 -5.69
N LEU A 107 0.25 7.87 -5.25
CA LEU A 107 -0.06 8.33 -3.91
C LEU A 107 -1.46 8.93 -3.89
N ARG A 108 -2.41 8.20 -3.31
CA ARG A 108 -3.82 8.58 -3.31
C ARG A 108 -4.18 9.16 -1.96
N TYR A 109 -4.26 10.48 -1.89
CA TYR A 109 -4.65 11.22 -0.71
C TYR A 109 -6.16 11.18 -0.54
N ARG A 110 -6.59 10.85 0.66
CA ARG A 110 -7.99 10.70 1.04
C ARG A 110 -8.29 11.69 2.16
N LEU A 111 -9.08 12.71 1.84
CA LEU A 111 -9.50 13.76 2.75
C LEU A 111 -10.82 13.33 3.40
N ARG A 112 -10.83 13.14 4.73
CA ARG A 112 -12.04 12.73 5.48
C ARG A 112 -12.59 13.88 6.32
N GLU A 113 -13.71 14.43 5.90
CA GLU A 113 -14.38 15.59 6.49
C GLU A 113 -14.73 15.44 7.99
N ASN A 114 -15.09 14.25 8.47
CA ASN A 114 -15.44 14.02 9.87
C ASN A 114 -14.31 14.29 10.89
N ASN A 115 -13.07 14.49 10.42
CA ASN A 115 -12.01 15.02 11.26
C ASN A 115 -11.72 16.49 10.95
N TYR A 116 -11.97 16.99 9.72
CA TYR A 116 -11.72 18.36 9.29
C TYR A 116 -12.83 19.36 9.63
N VAL A 117 -12.79 19.90 10.87
CA VAL A 117 -13.53 21.12 11.28
C VAL A 117 -12.92 22.41 10.69
N VAL A 118 -11.71 22.32 10.13
CA VAL A 118 -10.84 23.36 9.57
C VAL A 118 -10.21 22.78 8.32
N HIS A 119 -9.98 23.60 7.29
CA HIS A 119 -9.30 23.19 6.05
C HIS A 119 -8.02 22.39 6.34
N PRO A 120 -7.69 21.36 5.53
CA PRO A 120 -6.39 20.70 5.62
C PRO A 120 -5.26 21.74 5.58
N CYS A 121 -4.10 21.44 6.16
CA CYS A 121 -2.98 22.38 6.25
C CYS A 121 -1.81 21.95 5.34
N PHE A 122 -0.94 22.89 4.95
CA PHE A 122 0.19 22.59 4.06
C PHE A 122 1.09 21.46 4.57
N SER A 123 1.25 21.34 5.89
CA SER A 123 2.05 20.27 6.52
C SER A 123 1.53 18.86 6.20
N ASP A 124 0.23 18.72 5.92
CA ASP A 124 -0.39 17.44 5.53
C ASP A 124 0.13 16.93 4.17
N PHE A 125 0.73 17.81 3.37
CA PHE A 125 1.22 17.55 2.01
C PHE A 125 2.75 17.63 1.90
N THR A 126 3.47 17.71 3.03
CA THR A 126 4.95 17.74 3.08
C THR A 126 5.62 16.65 2.25
N LEU A 127 5.01 15.46 2.15
CA LEU A 127 5.50 14.42 1.25
C LEU A 127 5.43 14.84 -0.22
N LEU A 128 4.31 15.39 -0.67
CA LEU A 128 4.16 15.81 -2.05
C LEU A 128 5.18 16.89 -2.40
N GLU A 129 5.39 17.84 -1.50
CA GLU A 129 6.44 18.85 -1.66
C GLU A 129 7.82 18.20 -1.76
N TRP A 130 8.14 17.28 -0.83
CA TRP A 130 9.40 16.54 -0.83
C TRP A 130 9.61 15.71 -2.12
N LEU A 131 8.54 15.18 -2.71
CA LEU A 131 8.58 14.45 -3.98
C LEU A 131 8.77 15.38 -5.18
N GLU A 132 8.06 16.50 -5.22
CA GLU A 132 8.16 17.52 -6.26
C GLU A 132 9.57 18.17 -6.28
N GLU A 133 10.25 18.23 -5.13
CA GLU A 133 11.66 18.64 -5.00
C GLU A 133 12.66 17.64 -5.62
N GLY A 134 12.21 16.50 -6.16
CA GLY A 134 13.06 15.58 -6.91
C GLY A 134 13.92 14.64 -6.07
N LYS A 135 13.55 14.40 -4.81
CA LYS A 135 14.33 13.60 -3.86
C LYS A 135 14.18 12.06 -3.99
N ILE A 136 13.57 11.55 -5.08
CA ILE A 136 13.43 10.10 -5.35
C ILE A 136 14.20 9.67 -6.62
N PRO A 137 14.78 8.46 -6.64
CA PRO A 137 15.35 7.84 -7.85
C PRO A 137 14.36 7.69 -9.02
N ARG A 138 14.82 7.96 -10.24
CA ARG A 138 14.05 8.00 -11.51
C ARG A 138 13.60 6.63 -12.06
N GLU A 139 13.52 5.60 -11.22
CA GLU A 139 13.31 4.21 -11.67
C GLU A 139 11.84 3.93 -12.06
N TYR A 140 10.89 4.71 -11.55
CA TYR A 140 9.46 4.57 -11.81
C TYR A 140 8.75 5.92 -11.86
N ALA A 141 7.59 5.96 -12.52
CA ALA A 141 6.74 7.13 -12.57
C ALA A 141 5.94 7.28 -11.27
N ILE A 142 5.89 8.49 -10.73
CA ILE A 142 5.11 8.80 -9.52
C ILE A 142 3.94 9.69 -9.89
N PHE A 143 2.78 9.32 -9.40
CA PHE A 143 1.54 10.05 -9.53
C PHE A 143 0.98 10.39 -8.16
N TYR A 144 0.17 11.44 -8.10
CA TYR A 144 -0.72 11.67 -6.97
C TYR A 144 -2.15 11.88 -7.43
N GLU A 145 -3.07 11.52 -6.54
CA GLU A 145 -4.50 11.72 -6.69
C GLU A 145 -5.07 12.25 -5.39
N MET A 146 -5.81 13.36 -5.46
CA MET A 146 -6.54 13.90 -4.32
C MET A 146 -8.00 13.46 -4.40
N LEU A 147 -8.45 12.67 -3.43
CA LEU A 147 -9.84 12.22 -3.33
C LEU A 147 -10.51 12.87 -2.12
N GLU A 148 -11.60 13.57 -2.40
CA GLU A 148 -12.57 13.98 -1.39
C GLU A 148 -13.43 12.78 -1.02
N VAL A 149 -13.48 12.44 0.27
CA VAL A 149 -14.45 11.46 0.78
C VAL A 149 -15.63 12.25 1.32
N GLN A 150 -16.65 12.39 0.48
CA GLN A 150 -17.87 13.12 0.80
C GLN A 150 -18.54 12.53 2.05
N THR A 151 -18.70 13.36 3.09
CA THR A 151 -19.70 13.21 4.14
C THR A 151 -20.40 14.54 4.45
N GLY A 152 -20.50 15.45 3.46
CA GLY A 152 -20.90 16.85 3.67
C GLY A 152 -20.85 17.72 2.39
N PRO A 153 -21.16 19.02 2.49
CA PRO A 153 -21.26 19.91 1.32
C PRO A 153 -19.92 20.08 0.62
N ARG A 154 -19.93 19.99 -0.71
CA ARG A 154 -18.74 19.95 -1.59
C ARG A 154 -17.70 21.01 -1.21
N PHE A 155 -16.46 20.60 -0.95
CA PHE A 155 -15.33 21.53 -0.99
C PHE A 155 -15.20 22.02 -2.44
N GLY A 156 -15.53 23.31 -2.66
CA GLY A 156 -15.37 23.96 -3.95
C GLY A 156 -13.95 23.74 -4.46
N GLY A 157 -13.84 23.18 -5.67
CA GLY A 157 -12.62 22.57 -6.17
C GLY A 157 -11.42 23.52 -6.18
N MET A 158 -10.52 23.34 -5.21
CA MET A 158 -9.06 23.45 -5.27
C MET A 158 -8.55 23.34 -3.83
N LEU A 159 -7.64 22.41 -3.56
CA LEU A 159 -6.87 22.43 -2.32
C LEU A 159 -5.65 23.32 -2.58
N PHE A 160 -5.63 24.52 -2.00
CA PHE A 160 -4.49 25.45 -2.01
C PHE A 160 -4.00 25.96 -3.38
N ASP A 161 -4.87 26.10 -4.39
CA ASP A 161 -4.54 26.51 -5.77
C ASP A 161 -3.50 25.64 -6.52
N ARG A 162 -2.87 24.67 -5.84
CA ARG A 162 -1.74 23.87 -6.30
C ARG A 162 -2.13 22.42 -6.59
N TRP A 163 -2.94 21.80 -5.72
CA TRP A 163 -3.33 20.39 -5.85
C TRP A 163 -4.86 20.27 -6.08
N ALA A 164 -5.23 19.88 -7.29
CA ALA A 164 -6.63 19.73 -7.69
C ALA A 164 -7.23 18.42 -7.17
N ILE A 165 -8.45 18.50 -6.63
CA ILE A 165 -9.26 17.35 -6.22
C ILE A 165 -9.82 16.66 -7.46
N GLY A 166 -9.81 15.33 -7.48
CA GLY A 166 -10.38 14.51 -8.55
C GLY A 166 -9.47 14.32 -9.76
N GLU A 167 -8.28 14.93 -9.74
CA GLU A 167 -7.29 14.77 -10.81
C GLU A 167 -6.17 13.82 -10.40
N ARG A 168 -5.76 13.00 -11.36
CA ARG A 168 -4.51 12.25 -11.31
C ARG A 168 -3.42 13.05 -11.99
N ARG A 169 -2.39 13.42 -11.25
CA ARG A 169 -1.26 14.21 -11.76
C ARG A 169 0.04 13.46 -11.61
N ARG A 170 0.89 13.58 -12.64
CA ARG A 170 2.27 13.06 -12.60
C ARG A 170 3.13 14.06 -11.83
N ILE A 171 4.02 13.56 -10.97
CA ILE A 171 5.04 14.39 -10.33
C ILE A 171 6.20 14.52 -11.30
N ASP A 172 6.24 15.63 -12.03
CA ASP A 172 7.38 15.99 -12.86
C ASP A 172 8.44 16.64 -11.97
N MET A 173 9.51 15.91 -11.68
CA MET A 173 10.60 16.41 -10.85
C MET A 173 11.29 17.59 -11.53
N LYS A 174 11.47 18.71 -10.82
CA LYS A 174 12.29 19.83 -11.30
C LYS A 174 13.69 19.32 -11.62
N LYS A 175 14.17 19.63 -12.84
CA LYS A 175 15.53 19.29 -13.30
C LYS A 175 16.59 20.06 -12.54
#